data_AF-A0A679FD74-F1
#
_entry.id   AF-A0A679FD74-F1
#
_cell.length_a   1.000
_cell.length_b   1.000
_cell.length_c   1.000
_cell.angle_alpha   90.00
_cell.angle_beta   90.00
_cell.angle_gamma   90.00
#
_symmetry.space_group_name_H-M   'P 1'
#
loop_
_entity.id
_entity.type
_entity.pdbx_description
1 polymer ?
#
loop_
_entity_poly.entity_id
_entity_poly.type
_entity_poly.pdbx_seq_one_letter_code
_entity_poly.pdbx_strand_id
1 'polypeptide(L)'
;MIAGAPMLGLLLAVAGTSTALAQSCQEDFQKLSQRRMSQIQTLNNIGKASKGKMDPIAACPVARKLVSIETEMAAYIDKNKEWCNIPDAMVDSFKQARGKTQTFAAQACAVAAKAKKMQEEAAAGIGPQAQKLPAGPL
;
A
#
# COMPACT_ATOMS: atom_id res chain seq x y z
N MET A 1 57.90 -38.52 -10.46
CA MET A 1 58.01 -37.46 -11.49
C MET A 1 57.48 -38.00 -12.80
N ILE A 2 56.31 -37.53 -13.23
CA ILE A 2 55.74 -37.56 -14.61
C ILE A 2 54.49 -36.65 -14.51
N ALA A 3 54.56 -35.34 -14.80
CA ALA A 3 54.58 -34.69 -16.12
C ALA A 3 53.32 -34.98 -16.96
N GLY A 4 52.46 -33.96 -17.14
CA GLY A 4 51.33 -33.98 -18.10
C GLY A 4 50.18 -33.02 -17.76
N ALA A 5 50.32 -31.74 -18.13
CA ALA A 5 49.22 -30.76 -18.25
C ALA A 5 48.97 -30.49 -19.76
N PRO A 6 47.93 -29.74 -20.20
CA PRO A 6 46.57 -29.56 -19.70
C PRO A 6 45.51 -29.83 -20.81
N MET A 7 44.32 -30.35 -20.51
CA MET A 7 43.19 -30.27 -21.46
C MET A 7 42.33 -29.05 -21.14
N LEU A 8 42.50 -28.06 -22.01
CA LEU A 8 41.79 -26.80 -22.11
C LEU A 8 40.31 -27.05 -22.47
N GLY A 9 39.42 -27.06 -21.47
CA GLY A 9 37.97 -27.10 -21.65
C GLY A 9 37.35 -25.74 -21.41
N LEU A 10 37.50 -24.81 -22.35
CA LEU A 10 36.90 -23.48 -22.31
C LEU A 10 35.39 -23.57 -22.62
N LEU A 11 34.57 -23.88 -21.61
CA LEU A 11 33.12 -23.71 -21.66
C LEU A 11 32.78 -22.25 -21.30
N LEU A 12 32.98 -21.34 -22.26
CA LEU A 12 32.46 -19.98 -22.20
C LEU A 12 31.25 -19.83 -23.13
N ALA A 13 30.23 -19.16 -22.59
CA ALA A 13 29.09 -18.54 -23.25
C ALA A 13 27.86 -19.43 -23.54
N VAL A 14 26.84 -19.35 -22.66
CA VAL A 14 25.58 -18.61 -22.91
C VAL A 14 24.98 -18.21 -21.54
N ALA A 15 25.34 -17.03 -21.04
CA ALA A 15 24.65 -16.37 -19.92
C ALA A 15 24.62 -14.86 -20.20
N GLY A 16 24.01 -14.47 -21.32
CA GLY A 16 24.02 -13.08 -21.77
C GLY A 16 22.67 -12.70 -22.33
N THR A 17 21.77 -12.23 -21.45
CA THR A 17 20.63 -11.31 -21.69
C THR A 17 19.70 -11.24 -20.47
N SER A 18 19.67 -12.27 -19.62
CA SER A 18 18.73 -12.34 -18.49
C SER A 18 19.07 -11.45 -17.28
N THR A 19 20.32 -11.02 -17.11
CA THR A 19 20.73 -10.25 -15.92
C THR A 19 20.24 -8.81 -15.94
N ALA A 20 20.34 -8.12 -17.08
CA ALA A 20 19.87 -6.74 -17.23
C ALA A 20 18.33 -6.65 -17.13
N LEU A 21 17.62 -7.65 -17.66
CA LEU A 21 16.16 -7.72 -17.62
C LEU A 21 15.64 -7.97 -16.20
N ALA A 22 16.21 -8.95 -15.50
CA ALA A 22 15.91 -9.20 -14.09
C ALA A 22 16.21 -7.97 -13.22
N GLN A 23 17.29 -7.24 -13.52
CA GLN A 23 17.65 -6.01 -12.80
C GLN A 23 16.60 -4.91 -13.00
N SER A 24 16.13 -4.69 -14.23
CA SER A 24 15.07 -3.70 -14.50
C SER A 24 13.76 -4.01 -13.77
N CYS A 25 13.33 -5.29 -13.80
CA CYS A 25 12.15 -5.74 -13.08
C CYS A 25 12.27 -5.53 -11.56
N GLN A 26 13.44 -5.83 -11.02
CA GLN A 26 13.74 -5.68 -9.60
C GLN A 26 13.76 -4.21 -9.18
N GLU A 27 14.41 -3.33 -9.94
CA GLU A 27 14.47 -1.90 -9.67
C GLU A 27 13.08 -1.26 -9.69
N ASP A 28 12.27 -1.56 -10.70
CA ASP A 28 10.92 -0.98 -10.82
C ASP A 28 9.99 -1.49 -9.72
N PHE A 29 10.03 -2.78 -9.43
CA PHE A 29 9.27 -3.35 -8.33
C PHE A 29 9.72 -2.80 -6.97
N GLN A 30 11.02 -2.57 -6.77
CA GLN A 30 11.55 -1.93 -5.57
C GLN A 30 11.03 -0.49 -5.42
N LYS A 31 11.07 0.33 -6.47
CA LYS A 31 10.54 1.70 -6.44
C LYS A 31 9.06 1.72 -6.06
N LEU A 32 8.26 0.86 -6.69
CA LEU A 32 6.85 0.72 -6.37
C LEU A 32 6.61 0.25 -4.93
N SER A 33 7.38 -0.73 -4.47
CA SER A 33 7.30 -1.26 -3.11
C SER A 33 7.70 -0.22 -2.06
N GLN A 34 8.72 0.59 -2.31
CA GLN A 34 9.12 1.69 -1.42
C GLN A 34 8.00 2.74 -1.28
N ARG A 35 7.37 3.13 -2.41
CA ARG A 35 6.23 4.06 -2.39
C ARG A 35 5.06 3.48 -1.60
N ARG A 36 4.75 2.19 -1.79
CA ARG A 36 3.71 1.47 -1.05
C ARG A 36 4.02 1.46 0.45
N MET A 37 5.24 1.07 0.82
CA MET A 37 5.68 0.99 2.22
C MET A 37 5.69 2.34 2.91
N SER A 38 6.05 3.41 2.20
CA SER A 38 5.97 4.78 2.73
C SER A 38 4.55 5.12 3.21
N GLN A 39 3.52 4.82 2.40
CA GLN A 39 2.13 5.07 2.81
C GLN A 39 1.68 4.17 3.97
N ILE A 40 2.12 2.91 3.99
CA ILE A 40 1.85 1.98 5.11
C ILE A 40 2.47 2.51 6.40
N GLN A 41 3.71 3.02 6.35
CA GLN A 41 4.36 3.63 7.51
C GLN A 41 3.61 4.87 7.98
N THR A 42 3.13 5.71 7.07
CA THR A 42 2.28 6.86 7.42
C THR A 42 0.99 6.41 8.12
N LEU A 43 0.29 5.38 7.61
CA LEU A 43 -0.89 4.82 8.28
C LEU A 43 -0.57 4.26 9.67
N ASN A 44 0.54 3.54 9.82
CA ASN A 44 0.98 3.03 11.11
C ASN A 44 1.28 4.16 12.10
N ASN A 45 1.89 5.25 11.63
CA ASN A 45 2.18 6.42 12.46
C ASN A 45 0.89 7.13 12.90
N ILE A 46 -0.11 7.24 12.03
CA ILE A 46 -1.45 7.75 12.39
C ILE A 46 -2.07 6.88 13.49
N GLY A 47 -2.01 5.56 13.33
CA GLY A 47 -2.50 4.61 14.34
C GLY A 47 -1.78 4.75 15.68
N LYS A 48 -0.44 4.86 15.67
CA LYS A 48 0.36 5.03 16.89
C LYS A 48 0.06 6.35 17.60
N ALA A 49 -0.01 7.47 16.86
CA ALA A 49 -0.31 8.79 17.40
C ALA A 49 -1.67 8.82 18.13
N SER A 50 -2.59 7.96 17.70
CA SER A 50 -3.95 7.86 18.23
C SER A 50 -4.15 6.65 19.17
N LYS A 51 -3.07 6.15 19.80
CA LYS A 51 -3.09 4.99 20.73
C LYS A 51 -3.79 3.75 20.16
N GLY A 52 -3.59 3.48 18.88
CA GLY A 52 -4.18 2.35 18.14
C GLY A 52 -5.56 2.66 17.54
N LYS A 53 -6.18 3.80 17.84
CA LYS A 53 -7.44 4.21 17.21
C LYS A 53 -7.15 4.94 15.91
N MET A 54 -7.34 4.30 14.76
CA MET A 54 -7.10 4.98 13.48
C MET A 54 -7.96 6.25 13.37
N ASP A 55 -7.33 7.42 13.18
CA ASP A 55 -8.05 8.66 12.86
C ASP A 55 -8.52 8.59 11.39
N PRO A 56 -9.83 8.50 11.12
CA PRO A 56 -10.35 8.35 9.77
C PRO A 56 -10.09 9.59 8.90
N ILE A 57 -10.05 10.80 9.48
CA ILE A 57 -9.83 12.05 8.75
C ILE A 57 -8.40 12.09 8.21
N ALA A 58 -7.42 11.74 9.06
CA ALA A 58 -6.02 11.63 8.65
C ALA A 58 -5.75 10.40 7.76
N ALA A 59 -6.41 9.26 8.03
CA ALA A 59 -6.13 8.01 7.34
C ALA A 59 -6.71 7.93 5.92
N CYS A 60 -7.91 8.50 5.68
CA CYS A 60 -8.57 8.44 4.38
C CYS A 60 -7.68 8.88 3.19
N PRO A 61 -7.05 10.08 3.19
CA PRO A 61 -6.22 10.51 2.06
C PRO A 61 -4.99 9.61 1.83
N VAL A 62 -4.36 9.14 2.91
CA VAL A 62 -3.20 8.23 2.85
C VAL A 62 -3.62 6.87 2.30
N ALA A 63 -4.74 6.32 2.77
CA ALA A 63 -5.29 5.05 2.29
C ALA A 63 -5.67 5.12 0.81
N ARG A 64 -6.25 6.22 0.33
CA ARG A 64 -6.51 6.42 -1.10
C ARG A 64 -5.22 6.49 -1.92
N LYS A 65 -4.19 7.16 -1.41
CA LYS A 65 -2.89 7.20 -2.09
C LYS A 65 -2.25 5.82 -2.17
N LEU A 66 -2.36 5.03 -1.10
CA LEU A 66 -1.91 3.64 -1.08
C LEU A 66 -2.66 2.80 -2.13
N VAL A 67 -3.99 2.92 -2.24
CA VAL A 67 -4.78 2.25 -3.29
C VAL A 67 -4.34 2.66 -4.70
N SER A 68 -4.02 3.95 -4.94
CA SER A 68 -3.50 4.42 -6.22
C SER A 68 -2.17 3.74 -6.57
N ILE A 69 -1.23 3.68 -5.61
CA ILE A 69 0.07 3.03 -5.81
C ILE A 69 -0.10 1.53 -6.06
N GLU A 70 -0.96 0.86 -5.30
CA GLU A 70 -1.24 -0.57 -5.52
C GLU A 70 -1.95 -0.82 -6.87
N THR A 71 -2.67 0.17 -7.39
CA THR A 71 -3.24 0.11 -8.75
C THR A 71 -2.16 0.20 -9.82
N GLU A 72 -1.19 1.10 -9.64
CA GLU A 72 0.00 1.18 -10.51
C GLU A 72 0.81 -0.12 -10.46
N MET A 73 0.99 -0.69 -9.27
CA MET A 73 1.66 -1.99 -9.07
C MET A 73 0.94 -3.13 -9.77
N ALA A 74 -0.40 -3.19 -9.67
CA ALA A 74 -1.18 -4.20 -10.38
C ALA A 74 -0.98 -4.09 -11.89
N ALA A 75 -1.06 -2.87 -12.43
CA ALA A 75 -0.86 -2.62 -13.85
C ALA A 75 0.56 -2.99 -14.30
N TYR A 76 1.57 -2.73 -13.46
CA TYR A 76 2.94 -3.17 -13.72
C TYR A 76 3.04 -4.70 -13.75
N ILE A 77 2.48 -5.39 -12.75
CA ILE A 77 2.47 -6.86 -12.69
C ILE A 77 1.79 -7.43 -13.92
N ASP A 78 0.59 -6.97 -14.26
CA ASP A 78 -0.17 -7.51 -15.41
C ASP A 78 0.58 -7.33 -16.73
N LYS A 79 1.22 -6.18 -16.94
CA LYS A 79 1.98 -5.89 -18.17
C LYS A 79 3.29 -6.65 -18.27
N ASN A 80 3.91 -6.97 -17.13
CA ASN A 80 5.27 -7.49 -17.09
C ASN A 80 5.37 -8.91 -16.51
N LYS A 81 4.26 -9.60 -16.21
CA LYS A 81 4.31 -10.89 -15.50
C LYS A 81 5.09 -11.96 -16.26
N GLU A 82 4.91 -12.02 -17.58
CA GLU A 82 5.64 -12.95 -18.44
C GLU A 82 7.12 -12.55 -18.55
N TRP A 83 7.37 -11.26 -18.77
CA TRP A 83 8.73 -10.71 -18.91
C TRP A 83 9.58 -10.84 -17.64
N CYS A 84 8.97 -10.60 -16.49
CA CYS A 84 9.61 -10.64 -15.18
C CYS A 84 9.47 -12.01 -14.49
N ASN A 85 8.90 -13.02 -15.16
CA ASN A 85 8.62 -14.35 -14.58
C ASN A 85 7.89 -14.28 -13.22
N ILE A 86 6.89 -13.41 -13.10
CA ILE A 86 6.08 -13.23 -11.89
C ILE A 86 5.12 -14.43 -11.77
N PRO A 87 5.20 -15.23 -10.69
CA PRO A 87 4.29 -16.37 -10.51
C PRO A 87 2.84 -15.92 -10.31
N ASP A 88 1.87 -16.61 -10.90
CA ASP A 88 0.44 -16.26 -10.78
C ASP A 88 -0.04 -16.28 -9.31
N ALA A 89 0.51 -17.17 -8.47
CA ALA A 89 0.23 -17.17 -7.03
C ALA A 89 0.60 -15.83 -6.34
N MET A 90 1.65 -15.15 -6.81
CA MET A 90 2.02 -13.81 -6.32
C MET A 90 1.03 -12.76 -6.83
N VAL A 91 0.59 -12.86 -8.09
CA VAL A 91 -0.44 -11.98 -8.67
C VAL A 91 -1.73 -12.08 -7.88
N ASP A 92 -2.19 -13.29 -7.57
CA ASP A 92 -3.43 -13.52 -6.83
C ASP A 92 -3.33 -13.06 -5.38
N SER A 93 -2.19 -13.34 -4.71
CA SER A 93 -1.93 -12.83 -3.37
C SER A 93 -1.95 -11.30 -3.33
N PHE A 94 -1.37 -10.66 -4.34
CA PHE A 94 -1.37 -9.20 -4.47
C PHE A 94 -2.76 -8.64 -4.72
N LYS A 95 -3.56 -9.25 -5.61
CA LYS A 95 -4.96 -8.88 -5.84
C LYS A 95 -5.79 -8.93 -4.55
N GLN A 96 -5.64 -10.00 -3.76
CA GLN A 96 -6.33 -10.12 -2.48
C GLN A 96 -5.89 -9.04 -1.48
N ALA A 97 -4.59 -8.79 -1.37
CA ALA A 97 -4.05 -7.76 -0.49
C ALA A 97 -4.57 -6.36 -0.88
N ARG A 98 -4.53 -6.02 -2.18
CA ARG A 98 -5.06 -4.76 -2.71
C ARG A 98 -6.56 -4.62 -2.46
N GLY A 99 -7.34 -5.70 -2.60
CA GLY A 99 -8.78 -5.69 -2.28
C GLY A 99 -9.06 -5.33 -0.81
N LYS A 100 -8.23 -5.81 0.11
CA LYS A 100 -8.28 -5.42 1.53
C LYS A 100 -7.96 -3.95 1.72
N THR A 101 -6.92 -3.44 1.06
CA THR A 101 -6.56 -2.00 1.10
C THR A 101 -7.71 -1.13 0.57
N GLN A 102 -8.34 -1.52 -0.55
CA GLN A 102 -9.48 -0.80 -1.13
C GLN A 102 -10.65 -0.73 -0.16
N THR A 103 -10.98 -1.86 0.48
CA THR A 103 -12.05 -1.94 1.48
C THR A 103 -11.74 -1.03 2.68
N PHE A 104 -10.51 -1.08 3.18
CA PHE A 104 -10.06 -0.22 4.27
C PHE A 104 -10.14 1.27 3.89
N ALA A 105 -9.66 1.65 2.70
CA ALA A 105 -9.73 3.03 2.23
C ALA A 105 -11.18 3.52 2.11
N ALA A 106 -12.08 2.69 1.60
CA ALA A 106 -13.51 3.01 1.49
C ALA A 106 -14.12 3.26 2.88
N GLN A 107 -13.85 2.37 3.84
CA GLN A 107 -14.34 2.52 5.22
C GLN A 107 -13.78 3.76 5.91
N ALA A 108 -12.45 3.96 5.87
CA ALA A 108 -11.80 5.12 6.47
C ALA A 108 -12.38 6.43 5.90
N CYS A 109 -12.59 6.50 4.59
CA CYS A 109 -13.16 7.68 3.96
C CYS A 109 -14.65 7.89 4.26
N ALA A 110 -15.45 6.82 4.34
CA ALA A 110 -16.85 6.94 4.73
C ALA A 110 -17.00 7.49 6.16
N VAL A 111 -16.15 7.03 7.09
CA VAL A 111 -16.12 7.56 8.47
C VAL A 111 -15.58 8.98 8.48
N ALA A 112 -14.55 9.30 7.71
CA ALA A 112 -13.99 10.65 7.62
C ALA A 112 -15.03 11.68 7.16
N ALA A 113 -15.84 11.33 6.14
CA ALA A 113 -16.91 12.19 5.65
C ALA A 113 -17.96 12.47 6.74
N LYS A 114 -18.38 11.44 7.49
CA LYS A 114 -19.29 11.60 8.62
C LYS A 114 -18.69 12.47 9.73
N ALA A 115 -17.42 12.24 10.07
CA ALA A 115 -16.73 12.99 11.12
C ALA A 115 -16.59 14.47 10.76
N LYS A 116 -16.25 14.79 9.49
CA LYS A 116 -16.20 16.18 9.01
C LYS A 116 -17.57 16.86 9.08
N LYS A 117 -18.63 16.18 8.63
CA LYS A 117 -20.00 16.71 8.71
C LYS A 117 -20.40 17.03 10.15
N MET A 118 -20.10 16.14 11.10
CA MET A 118 -20.36 16.38 12.53
C MET A 118 -19.53 17.55 13.09
N GLN A 119 -18.29 17.72 12.65
CA GLN A 119 -17.46 18.86 13.04
C GLN A 119 -18.03 20.18 12.51
N GLU A 120 -18.51 20.20 11.27
CA GLU A 120 -19.14 21.37 10.65
C GLU A 120 -20.46 21.72 11.34
N GLU A 121 -21.33 20.73 11.59
CA GLU A 121 -22.58 20.91 12.33
C GLU A 121 -22.33 21.44 13.76
N ALA A 122 -21.32 20.90 14.46
CA ALA A 122 -20.91 21.39 15.77
C ALA A 122 -20.35 22.81 15.73
N ALA A 123 -19.51 23.13 14.73
CA ALA A 123 -18.94 24.48 14.54
C ALA A 123 -20.01 25.52 14.18
N ALA A 124 -21.07 25.11 13.46
CA ALA A 124 -22.22 25.93 13.14
C ALA A 124 -23.20 26.11 14.32
N GLY A 125 -22.94 25.50 15.48
CA GLY A 125 -23.85 25.50 16.63
C GLY A 125 -25.11 24.65 16.42
N ILE A 126 -25.17 23.87 15.34
CA ILE A 126 -26.22 22.90 15.02
C ILE A 126 -25.85 21.56 15.66
N GLY A 127 -25.55 21.58 16.97
CA GLY A 127 -25.44 20.37 17.78
C GLY A 127 -26.79 19.99 18.36
N PRO A 128 -27.01 18.75 18.83
CA PRO A 128 -28.19 18.44 19.64
C PRO A 128 -28.24 19.44 20.78
N GLN A 129 -29.21 20.36 20.73
CA GLN A 129 -29.43 21.30 21.80
C GLN A 129 -29.71 20.44 23.03
N ALA A 130 -28.81 20.50 24.01
CA ALA A 130 -29.12 19.96 25.33
C ALA A 130 -30.39 20.67 25.77
N GLN A 131 -31.52 19.97 25.65
CA GLN A 131 -32.82 20.43 26.11
C GLN A 131 -32.60 20.76 27.59
N LYS A 132 -32.45 22.04 27.92
CA LYS A 132 -32.34 22.45 29.32
C LYS A 132 -33.62 21.99 29.99
N LEU A 133 -33.50 20.99 30.86
CA LEU A 133 -34.58 20.58 31.74
C LEU A 133 -35.04 21.84 32.49
N PRO A 134 -36.35 22.14 32.53
CA PRO A 134 -36.83 23.31 33.25
C PRO A 134 -36.46 23.16 34.73
N ALA A 135 -35.67 24.11 35.24
CA ALA A 135 -35.38 24.23 36.67
C ALA A 135 -36.60 24.84 37.35
N GLY A 136 -37.53 23.99 37.80
CA GLY A 136 -38.66 24.38 38.64
C GLY A 136 -38.40 23.96 40.10
N PRO A 137 -38.83 24.76 41.10
CA PRO A 137 -38.65 24.42 42.51
C PRO A 137 -39.52 23.20 42.88
N LEU A 138 -38.91 22.26 43.61
CA LEU A 138 -39.58 21.17 44.33
C LEU A 138 -40.34 21.71 45.54
#